data_AF-A0A250FSD2-F1
#
_entry.id   AF-A0A250FSD2-F1
#
_cell.length_a   1.000
_cell.length_b   1.000
_cell.length_c   1.000
_cell.angle_alpha   90.00
_cell.angle_beta   90.00
_cell.angle_gamma   90.00
#
_symmetry.space_group_name_H-M   'P 1'
#
loop_
_entity.id
_entity.type
_entity.pdbx_description
1 polymer ?
#
loop_
_entity_poly.entity_id
_entity_poly.type
_entity_poly.pdbx_seq_one_letter_code
_entity_poly.pdbx_strand_id
1 'polypeptide(L)'
;MKKIIYTIVALCLASCNFFSKSSSSDSDELIEPPIVAGDYSQEDDGYPNVDIEPDYSPNIPDGVSDITFKREKGEAILMGDTIATYDKKGKFLEYRMDLDRKFVTIKAISELMYNDTQEYCNEYHFVKAELPNGEPLILDGRRAYKLLEKPFEKVFGASQAIRIYRTEYYGQPIFTDELTGCGSPFDPVVLVSIDGFKGLVTLEKNDIAHQVFNYDHSSREKVDFLEFCNDEGCGEKVLNAALTSDGIVLKMHRNFQEGYTNYKILLTKEEQGYKATYLDYPEPSYEE
;
A
#
# COMPACT_ATOMS: atom_id res chain seq x y z
N MET A 1 -14.94 10.74 -47.49
CA MET A 1 -15.32 9.31 -47.54
C MET A 1 -14.33 8.56 -48.43
N LYS A 2 -13.52 7.65 -47.87
CA LYS A 2 -12.78 6.61 -48.60
C LYS A 2 -12.89 5.33 -47.79
N LYS A 3 -13.26 4.22 -48.44
CA LYS A 3 -13.45 2.91 -47.79
C LYS A 3 -12.09 2.22 -47.69
N ILE A 4 -11.77 1.65 -46.53
CA ILE A 4 -10.68 0.68 -46.36
C ILE A 4 -11.34 -0.65 -46.01
N ILE A 5 -10.92 -1.71 -46.70
CA ILE A 5 -11.50 -3.05 -46.61
C ILE A 5 -10.53 -3.92 -45.80
N TYR A 6 -11.06 -4.65 -44.82
CA TYR A 6 -10.32 -5.66 -44.07
C TYR A 6 -10.08 -6.91 -44.93
N THR A 7 -8.89 -7.51 -44.79
CA THR A 7 -8.62 -8.85 -45.30
C THR A 7 -8.02 -9.69 -44.17
N ILE A 8 -8.74 -10.73 -43.77
CA ILE A 8 -8.25 -11.78 -42.86
C ILE A 8 -7.59 -12.85 -43.72
N VAL A 9 -6.39 -13.31 -43.33
CA VAL A 9 -5.79 -14.52 -43.90
C VAL A 9 -5.37 -15.43 -42.75
N ALA A 10 -6.07 -16.55 -42.62
CA ALA A 10 -5.64 -17.70 -41.85
C ALA A 10 -5.41 -18.86 -42.82
N LEU A 11 -4.31 -19.59 -42.68
CA LEU A 11 -4.13 -20.88 -43.35
C LEU A 11 -3.21 -21.78 -42.53
N CYS A 12 -3.77 -22.90 -42.09
CA CYS A 12 -3.09 -24.00 -41.40
C CYS A 12 -2.58 -25.05 -42.42
N LEU A 13 -2.08 -26.17 -41.86
CA LEU A 13 -1.76 -27.49 -42.44
C LEU A 13 -0.26 -27.68 -42.76
N ALA A 14 0.48 -28.51 -42.01
CA ALA A 14 0.55 -30.00 -42.07
C ALA A 14 1.21 -30.47 -43.39
N SER A 15 2.22 -31.35 -43.48
CA SER A 15 2.33 -32.77 -43.02
C SER A 15 3.59 -33.40 -43.70
N CYS A 16 4.16 -34.58 -43.37
CA CYS A 16 4.15 -35.48 -42.20
C CYS A 16 5.22 -36.61 -42.32
N ASN A 17 5.83 -37.00 -41.18
CA ASN A 17 6.17 -38.39 -40.80
C ASN A 17 7.32 -39.22 -41.46
N PHE A 18 7.63 -40.32 -40.73
CA PHE A 18 8.36 -41.56 -41.08
C PHE A 18 9.90 -41.54 -40.91
N PHE A 19 10.58 -42.46 -40.22
CA PHE A 19 10.29 -43.80 -39.61
C PHE A 19 11.12 -43.97 -38.28
N SER A 20 11.04 -44.98 -37.39
CA SER A 20 10.29 -46.26 -37.26
C SER A 20 10.29 -46.84 -35.82
N LYS A 21 9.36 -47.79 -35.57
CA LYS A 21 9.35 -48.99 -34.66
C LYS A 21 10.61 -49.38 -33.83
N SER A 22 10.54 -50.07 -32.67
CA SER A 22 9.42 -50.59 -31.83
C SER A 22 9.91 -51.27 -30.53
N SER A 23 9.06 -51.31 -29.46
CA SER A 23 9.11 -52.17 -28.24
C SER A 23 10.35 -52.04 -27.31
N SER A 24 10.28 -52.23 -25.99
CA SER A 24 9.29 -52.90 -25.11
C SER A 24 8.97 -52.11 -23.81
N SER A 25 8.37 -52.78 -22.81
CA SER A 25 8.09 -52.35 -21.42
C SER A 25 9.33 -51.76 -20.71
N ASP A 26 9.23 -50.94 -19.65
CA ASP A 26 8.42 -51.08 -18.43
C ASP A 26 8.05 -49.74 -17.77
N SER A 27 7.24 -49.79 -16.71
CA SER A 27 6.85 -48.66 -15.88
C SER A 27 7.79 -48.50 -14.68
N ASP A 28 8.52 -47.38 -14.61
CA ASP A 28 9.29 -47.00 -13.42
C ASP A 28 8.88 -45.59 -12.95
N GLU A 29 8.33 -45.53 -11.73
CA GLU A 29 8.22 -44.29 -10.96
C GLU A 29 9.62 -43.82 -10.57
N LEU A 30 9.91 -42.53 -10.71
CA LEU A 30 11.16 -41.96 -10.19
C LEU A 30 11.04 -41.78 -8.68
N ILE A 31 11.49 -42.80 -7.95
CA ILE A 31 11.61 -42.80 -6.49
C ILE A 31 12.75 -41.84 -6.09
N GLU A 32 12.44 -40.84 -5.28
CA GLU A 32 13.44 -39.96 -4.66
C GLU A 32 14.30 -40.73 -3.64
N PRO A 33 15.61 -40.40 -3.49
CA PRO A 33 16.53 -41.17 -2.66
C PRO A 33 16.20 -41.04 -1.16
N PRO A 34 16.46 -42.09 -0.35
CA PRO A 34 16.21 -42.03 1.08
C PRO A 34 17.11 -41.00 1.76
N ILE A 35 16.49 -40.02 2.42
CA ILE A 35 17.20 -39.08 3.29
C ILE A 35 17.71 -39.87 4.50
N VAL A 36 19.04 -40.02 4.58
CA VAL A 36 19.70 -40.62 5.75
C VAL A 36 19.50 -39.67 6.93
N ALA A 37 18.75 -40.13 7.94
CA ALA A 37 18.66 -39.42 9.21
C ALA A 37 20.05 -39.32 9.84
N GLY A 38 20.60 -38.12 9.87
CA GLY A 38 21.82 -37.81 10.60
C GLY A 38 21.53 -37.90 12.10
N ASP A 39 22.23 -38.79 12.79
CA ASP A 39 22.16 -38.97 14.24
C ASP A 39 22.81 -37.76 14.95
N TYR A 40 22.03 -36.70 15.11
CA TYR A 40 22.33 -35.58 15.99
C TYR A 40 21.54 -35.76 17.27
N SER A 41 22.26 -35.97 18.37
CA SER A 41 21.70 -36.10 19.71
C SER A 41 20.89 -34.85 20.05
N GLN A 42 19.58 -35.01 20.24
CA GLN A 42 18.75 -34.01 20.92
C GLN A 42 19.25 -33.89 22.37
N GLU A 43 19.95 -32.80 22.68
CA GLU A 43 20.07 -32.36 24.07
C GLU A 43 18.70 -31.81 24.48
N ASP A 44 18.07 -32.50 25.43
CA ASP A 44 16.81 -32.11 26.07
C ASP A 44 17.09 -30.87 26.95
N ASP A 45 16.79 -29.68 26.42
CA ASP A 45 17.01 -28.40 27.09
C ASP A 45 15.93 -28.06 28.14
N GLY A 46 14.96 -28.96 28.34
CA GLY A 46 13.94 -28.87 29.38
C GLY A 46 12.86 -27.80 29.14
N TYR A 47 12.85 -27.15 27.97
CA TYR A 47 11.73 -26.31 27.56
C TYR A 47 10.68 -27.17 26.84
N PRO A 48 9.37 -27.01 27.13
CA PRO A 48 8.35 -27.71 26.38
C PRO A 48 8.37 -27.19 24.93
N ASN A 49 8.57 -28.09 23.96
CA ASN A 49 8.29 -27.82 22.56
C ASN A 49 6.79 -27.55 22.40
N VAL A 50 6.41 -26.27 22.52
CA VAL A 50 5.13 -25.76 22.09
C VAL A 50 5.25 -25.33 20.64
N ASP A 51 5.14 -26.32 19.74
CA ASP A 51 4.63 -26.10 18.38
C ASP A 51 3.19 -25.60 18.50
N ILE A 52 3.05 -24.32 18.82
CA ILE A 52 1.81 -23.55 18.69
C ILE A 52 2.10 -22.49 17.63
N GLU A 53 2.04 -22.89 16.36
CA GLU A 53 1.58 -21.94 15.36
C GLU A 53 0.18 -21.47 15.83
N PRO A 54 -0.05 -20.15 15.98
CA PRO A 54 -1.39 -19.67 16.31
C PRO A 54 -2.34 -20.08 15.17
N ASP A 55 -3.44 -20.76 15.52
CA ASP A 55 -4.51 -21.15 14.59
C ASP A 55 -5.27 -19.89 14.12
N TYR A 56 -4.62 -19.12 13.24
CA TYR A 56 -5.16 -17.91 12.66
C TYR A 56 -6.26 -18.29 11.67
N SER A 57 -7.50 -18.14 12.09
CA SER A 57 -8.68 -18.39 11.27
C SER A 57 -9.24 -17.06 10.73
N PRO A 58 -8.98 -16.69 9.46
CA PRO A 58 -9.42 -15.42 8.91
C PRO A 58 -10.95 -15.33 8.79
N ASN A 59 -11.49 -14.14 9.09
CA ASN A 59 -12.88 -13.83 8.73
C ASN A 59 -13.01 -13.68 7.20
N ILE A 60 -13.65 -14.66 6.55
CA ILE A 60 -13.97 -14.60 5.11
C ILE A 60 -15.46 -14.23 4.95
N PRO A 61 -15.84 -13.31 4.04
CA PRO A 61 -17.26 -13.04 3.78
C PRO A 61 -17.99 -14.28 3.27
N ASP A 62 -19.10 -14.65 3.90
CA ASP A 62 -19.90 -15.82 3.51
C ASP A 62 -20.65 -15.65 2.17
N GLY A 63 -20.75 -14.42 1.66
CA GLY A 63 -21.50 -14.05 0.45
C GLY A 63 -23.02 -14.21 0.57
N VAL A 64 -23.54 -14.52 1.76
CA VAL A 64 -24.95 -14.84 2.05
C VAL A 64 -25.54 -13.84 3.04
N SER A 65 -24.83 -13.52 4.10
CA SER A 65 -25.19 -12.56 5.14
C SER A 65 -24.77 -11.15 4.75
N ASP A 66 -25.51 -10.13 5.20
CA ASP A 66 -25.04 -8.75 5.07
C ASP A 66 -23.92 -8.51 6.11
N ILE A 67 -22.82 -7.87 5.70
CA ILE A 67 -21.76 -7.42 6.59
C ILE A 67 -22.33 -6.36 7.55
N THR A 68 -22.02 -6.47 8.84
CA THR A 68 -22.36 -5.46 9.85
C THR A 68 -21.35 -4.31 9.79
N PHE A 69 -21.84 -3.06 9.81
CA PHE A 69 -21.01 -1.86 9.74
C PHE A 69 -21.27 -0.92 10.92
N LYS A 70 -20.18 -0.48 11.57
CA LYS A 70 -20.18 0.63 12.53
C LYS A 70 -20.03 1.95 11.79
N ARG A 71 -20.66 3.01 12.32
CA ARG A 71 -20.55 4.35 11.75
C ARG A 71 -19.12 4.85 11.90
N GLU A 72 -18.56 5.31 10.78
CA GLU A 72 -17.25 5.96 10.71
C GLU A 72 -17.40 7.22 9.87
N LYS A 73 -16.60 8.25 10.16
CA LYS A 73 -16.60 9.49 9.40
C LYS A 73 -15.19 9.88 9.01
N GLY A 74 -15.06 10.37 7.79
CA GLY A 74 -13.83 10.92 7.28
C GLY A 74 -13.94 11.19 5.80
N GLU A 75 -12.84 11.64 5.24
CA GLU A 75 -12.61 11.67 3.81
C GLU A 75 -11.37 10.80 3.56
N ALA A 76 -11.38 10.03 2.47
CA ALA A 76 -10.24 9.23 2.07
C ALA A 76 -9.87 9.53 0.63
N ILE A 77 -8.59 9.37 0.29
CA ILE A 77 -8.14 9.20 -1.08
C ILE A 77 -8.04 7.70 -1.39
N LEU A 78 -8.58 7.31 -2.53
CA LEU A 78 -8.47 5.95 -3.04
C LEU A 78 -7.17 5.78 -3.82
N MET A 79 -6.49 4.64 -3.68
CA MET A 79 -5.23 4.38 -4.39
C MET A 79 -5.12 2.93 -4.89
N GLY A 80 -4.74 2.79 -6.15
CA GLY A 80 -4.46 1.51 -6.80
C GLY A 80 -4.84 1.54 -8.28
N ASP A 81 -3.96 1.01 -9.14
CA ASP A 81 -4.15 0.98 -10.60
C ASP A 81 -5.50 0.32 -11.01
N THR A 82 -6.00 -0.62 -10.20
CA THR A 82 -7.38 -1.13 -10.21
C THR A 82 -7.91 -1.26 -8.77
N ILE A 83 -9.16 -0.86 -8.53
CA ILE A 83 -9.81 -0.98 -7.21
C ILE A 83 -11.02 -1.90 -7.31
N ALA A 84 -11.07 -2.92 -6.45
CA ALA A 84 -12.21 -3.83 -6.35
C ALA A 84 -13.38 -3.19 -5.60
N THR A 85 -14.59 -3.43 -6.09
CA THR A 85 -15.85 -3.02 -5.45
C THR A 85 -16.66 -4.25 -5.06
N TYR A 86 -17.46 -4.12 -3.99
CA TYR A 86 -18.18 -5.22 -3.37
C TYR A 86 -19.64 -4.87 -3.12
N ASP A 87 -20.48 -5.89 -2.98
CA ASP A 87 -21.84 -5.72 -2.45
C ASP A 87 -21.85 -5.71 -0.91
N LYS A 88 -23.03 -5.53 -0.34
CA LYS A 88 -23.24 -5.50 1.12
C LYS A 88 -22.93 -6.83 1.85
N LYS A 89 -22.65 -7.91 1.12
CA LYS A 89 -22.30 -9.24 1.62
C LYS A 89 -20.81 -9.57 1.44
N GLY A 90 -20.01 -8.59 0.99
CA GLY A 90 -18.60 -8.78 0.68
C GLY A 90 -18.36 -9.54 -0.62
N LYS A 91 -19.37 -9.70 -1.48
CA LYS A 91 -19.18 -10.34 -2.78
C LYS A 91 -18.62 -9.32 -3.78
N PHE A 92 -17.52 -9.69 -4.44
CA PHE A 92 -16.95 -8.90 -5.54
C PHE A 92 -17.98 -8.59 -6.64
N LEU A 93 -17.97 -7.34 -7.11
CA LEU A 93 -18.80 -6.84 -8.20
C LEU A 93 -17.96 -6.58 -9.46
N GLU A 94 -17.02 -5.64 -9.38
CA GLU A 94 -16.20 -5.20 -10.51
C GLU A 94 -14.87 -4.59 -10.04
N TYR A 95 -13.88 -4.58 -10.94
CA TYR A 95 -12.68 -3.74 -10.83
C TYR A 95 -12.90 -2.42 -11.56
N ARG A 96 -12.54 -1.31 -10.90
CA ARG A 96 -12.70 0.06 -11.41
C ARG A 96 -11.35 0.76 -11.45
N MET A 97 -10.98 1.28 -12.62
CA MET A 97 -9.74 2.05 -12.87
C MET A 97 -9.94 3.56 -12.70
N ASP A 98 -11.18 4.03 -12.83
CA ASP A 98 -11.57 5.44 -12.67
C ASP A 98 -11.56 5.92 -11.21
N LEU A 99 -11.38 5.01 -10.25
CA LEU A 99 -11.32 5.29 -8.81
C LEU A 99 -9.91 5.67 -8.31
N ASP A 100 -8.83 5.42 -9.06
CA ASP A 100 -7.48 5.78 -8.61
C ASP A 100 -7.38 7.29 -8.35
N ARG A 101 -6.78 7.64 -7.21
CA ARG A 101 -6.60 9.01 -6.68
C ARG A 101 -7.91 9.81 -6.51
N LYS A 102 -9.07 9.15 -6.44
CA LYS A 102 -10.36 9.82 -6.14
C LYS A 102 -10.55 10.05 -4.65
N PHE A 103 -11.06 11.22 -4.30
CA PHE A 103 -11.55 11.49 -2.94
C PHE A 103 -12.96 10.94 -2.76
N VAL A 104 -13.19 10.29 -1.63
CA VAL A 104 -14.50 9.74 -1.22
C VAL A 104 -14.82 10.14 0.22
N THR A 105 -16.11 10.26 0.54
CA THR A 105 -16.60 10.45 1.91
C THR A 105 -16.80 9.09 2.56
N ILE A 106 -16.15 8.83 3.69
CA ILE A 106 -16.37 7.62 4.49
C ILE A 106 -17.68 7.76 5.28
N LYS A 107 -18.50 6.70 5.26
CA LYS A 107 -19.82 6.64 5.93
C LYS A 107 -19.86 5.60 7.04
N ALA A 108 -19.11 4.51 6.88
CA ALA A 108 -19.09 3.36 7.77
C ALA A 108 -17.89 2.46 7.45
N ILE A 109 -17.47 1.65 8.42
CA ILE A 109 -16.53 0.53 8.22
C ILE A 109 -17.14 -0.74 8.82
N SER A 110 -16.72 -1.91 8.36
CA SER A 110 -17.20 -3.17 8.95
C SER A 110 -16.85 -3.25 10.44
N GLU A 111 -17.66 -3.96 11.22
CA GLU A 111 -17.35 -4.14 12.64
C GLU A 111 -16.14 -5.05 12.85
N LEU A 112 -16.10 -6.14 12.10
CA LEU A 112 -14.98 -7.08 12.00
C LEU A 112 -14.00 -6.66 10.89
N MET A 113 -12.75 -7.08 11.03
CA MET A 113 -11.80 -7.16 9.92
C MET A 113 -11.98 -8.50 9.18
N TYR A 114 -11.65 -8.53 7.91
CA TYR A 114 -11.78 -9.65 7.00
C TYR A 114 -10.45 -9.91 6.28
N ASN A 115 -10.20 -11.16 5.88
CA ASN A 115 -9.05 -11.52 5.06
C ASN A 115 -9.51 -12.26 3.81
N ASP A 116 -8.90 -11.94 2.67
CA ASP A 116 -8.98 -12.73 1.44
C ASP A 116 -7.80 -13.70 1.27
N THR A 117 -6.85 -13.70 2.22
CA THR A 117 -5.72 -14.62 2.30
C THR A 117 -5.63 -15.30 3.68
N GLN A 118 -4.59 -16.11 3.90
CA GLN A 118 -4.26 -16.73 5.21
C GLN A 118 -3.19 -15.95 5.98
N GLU A 119 -2.74 -14.79 5.47
CA GLU A 119 -1.67 -13.99 6.06
C GLU A 119 -2.29 -12.87 6.88
N TYR A 120 -2.10 -12.92 8.20
CA TYR A 120 -2.68 -11.98 9.16
C TYR A 120 -2.52 -10.50 8.77
N CYS A 121 -1.34 -10.10 8.28
CA CYS A 121 -1.08 -8.72 7.86
C CYS A 121 -1.92 -8.21 6.69
N ASN A 122 -2.63 -9.10 5.98
CA ASN A 122 -3.54 -8.73 4.90
C ASN A 122 -4.97 -8.44 5.37
N GLU A 123 -5.33 -8.56 6.65
CA GLU A 123 -6.70 -8.24 7.06
C GLU A 123 -7.08 -6.77 6.82
N TYR A 124 -8.38 -6.53 6.60
CA TYR A 124 -8.93 -5.21 6.36
C TYR A 124 -10.38 -5.06 6.80
N HIS A 125 -10.78 -3.83 7.09
CA HIS A 125 -12.19 -3.48 7.18
C HIS A 125 -12.76 -3.21 5.78
N PHE A 126 -13.98 -3.69 5.52
CA PHE A 126 -14.74 -3.18 4.37
C PHE A 126 -15.17 -1.74 4.64
N VAL A 127 -14.89 -0.85 3.69
CA VAL A 127 -15.16 0.58 3.82
C VAL A 127 -16.39 0.95 3.00
N LYS A 128 -17.45 1.44 3.66
CA LYS A 128 -18.59 2.09 3.01
C LYS A 128 -18.24 3.55 2.74
N ALA A 129 -18.09 3.86 1.45
CA ALA A 129 -17.70 5.16 0.96
C ALA A 129 -18.75 5.72 -0.03
N GLU A 130 -18.64 7.00 -0.35
CA GLU A 130 -19.49 7.68 -1.33
C GLU A 130 -18.64 8.65 -2.15
N LEU A 131 -18.75 8.56 -3.47
CA LEU A 131 -18.11 9.49 -4.40
C LEU A 131 -18.81 10.87 -4.39
N PRO A 132 -18.15 11.95 -4.86
CA PRO A 132 -18.76 13.28 -4.91
C PRO A 132 -20.04 13.40 -5.76
N ASN A 133 -20.31 12.43 -6.64
CA ASN A 133 -21.55 12.31 -7.43
C ASN A 133 -22.70 11.62 -6.66
N GLY A 134 -22.46 11.12 -5.45
CA GLY A 134 -23.42 10.34 -4.65
C GLY A 134 -23.42 8.83 -4.94
N GLU A 135 -22.51 8.32 -5.76
CA GLU A 135 -22.36 6.87 -6.03
C GLU A 135 -21.82 6.16 -4.77
N PRO A 136 -22.56 5.20 -4.20
CA PRO A 136 -22.13 4.46 -3.02
C PRO A 136 -21.16 3.35 -3.41
N LEU A 137 -20.11 3.17 -2.61
CA LEU A 137 -19.09 2.14 -2.80
C LEU A 137 -18.93 1.30 -1.52
N ILE A 138 -18.61 0.02 -1.69
CA ILE A 138 -18.03 -0.82 -0.64
C ILE A 138 -16.69 -1.32 -1.18
N LEU A 139 -15.63 -1.07 -0.41
CA LEU A 139 -14.24 -1.18 -0.85
C LEU A 139 -13.41 -2.01 0.13
N ASP A 140 -12.33 -2.58 -0.38
CA ASP A 140 -11.20 -3.06 0.42
C ASP A 140 -10.54 -1.87 1.13
N GLY A 141 -10.45 -1.93 2.46
CA GLY A 141 -9.90 -0.87 3.30
C GLY A 141 -8.43 -0.56 3.06
N ARG A 142 -7.66 -1.50 2.52
CA ARG A 142 -6.24 -1.33 2.12
C ARG A 142 -6.09 -0.36 0.95
N ARG A 143 -7.19 -0.02 0.26
CA ARG A 143 -7.22 0.92 -0.88
C ARG A 143 -7.78 2.29 -0.53
N ALA A 144 -8.19 2.52 0.73
CA ALA A 144 -8.84 3.75 1.18
C ALA A 144 -8.03 4.45 2.28
N TYR A 145 -7.23 5.43 1.88
CA TYR A 145 -6.33 6.20 2.74
C TYR A 145 -7.07 7.42 3.31
N LYS A 146 -7.59 7.29 4.53
CA LYS A 146 -8.36 8.30 5.26
C LYS A 146 -7.47 9.44 5.74
N LEU A 147 -7.86 10.68 5.51
CA LEU A 147 -7.14 11.87 5.94
C LEU A 147 -7.31 12.09 7.45
N LEU A 148 -6.21 12.27 8.18
CA LEU A 148 -6.25 12.56 9.62
C LEU A 148 -6.69 14.00 9.90
N GLU A 149 -7.54 14.20 10.92
CA GLU A 149 -8.19 15.50 11.21
C GLU A 149 -7.25 16.67 11.53
N LYS A 150 -5.98 16.39 11.87
CA LYS A 150 -4.97 17.36 12.30
C LYS A 150 -3.85 17.49 11.26
N PRO A 151 -4.05 18.22 10.15
CA PRO A 151 -2.98 18.49 9.19
C PRO A 151 -1.90 19.39 9.79
N PHE A 152 -0.70 19.34 9.23
CA PHE A 152 0.23 20.47 9.33
C PHE A 152 -0.31 21.63 8.49
N GLU A 153 -0.48 22.82 9.08
CA GLU A 153 -0.94 24.01 8.35
C GLU A 153 0.14 25.10 8.32
N LYS A 154 0.32 25.76 7.18
CA LYS A 154 1.18 26.94 7.06
C LYS A 154 0.57 27.99 6.14
N VAL A 155 0.52 29.23 6.62
CA VAL A 155 0.23 30.43 5.83
C VAL A 155 1.54 31.19 5.61
N PHE A 156 1.81 31.57 4.36
CA PHE A 156 3.01 32.34 3.96
C PHE A 156 2.68 33.81 3.63
N GLY A 157 1.39 34.12 3.44
CA GLY A 157 0.87 35.45 3.13
C GLY A 157 -0.61 35.36 2.76
N ALA A 158 -1.19 36.48 2.30
CA ALA A 158 -2.61 36.54 1.93
C ALA A 158 -3.01 35.62 0.76
N SER A 159 -2.05 35.23 -0.08
CA SER A 159 -2.28 34.48 -1.33
C SER A 159 -1.68 33.06 -1.33
N GLN A 160 -1.05 32.60 -0.25
CA GLN A 160 -0.40 31.29 -0.22
C GLN A 160 -0.49 30.65 1.16
N ALA A 161 -1.15 29.49 1.19
CA ALA A 161 -1.24 28.61 2.35
C ALA A 161 -1.30 27.15 1.89
N ILE A 162 -0.80 26.25 2.73
CA ILE A 162 -0.88 24.80 2.55
C ILE A 162 -1.40 24.10 3.80
N ARG A 163 -2.01 22.94 3.59
CA ARG A 163 -2.29 21.91 4.59
C ARG A 163 -1.70 20.59 4.11
N ILE A 164 -0.98 19.88 4.97
CA ILE A 164 -0.49 18.53 4.69
C ILE A 164 -1.19 17.58 5.65
N TYR A 165 -2.06 16.74 5.10
CA TYR A 165 -2.75 15.66 5.79
C TYR A 165 -1.90 14.40 5.68
N ARG A 166 -1.58 13.78 6.83
CA ARG A 166 -1.20 12.37 6.86
C ARG A 166 -2.45 11.52 6.60
N THR A 167 -2.27 10.29 6.13
CA THR A 167 -3.37 9.33 6.01
C THR A 167 -3.20 8.13 6.94
N GLU A 168 -4.29 7.38 7.11
CA GLU A 168 -4.32 6.02 7.66
C GLU A 168 -5.16 5.15 6.71
N TYR A 169 -4.73 3.92 6.42
CA TYR A 169 -5.55 2.96 5.66
C TYR A 169 -6.34 2.04 6.60
N TYR A 170 -7.43 1.45 6.12
CA TYR A 170 -8.32 0.59 6.92
C TYR A 170 -7.94 -0.90 6.85
N GLY A 171 -6.65 -1.22 6.89
CA GLY A 171 -6.10 -2.59 6.97
C GLY A 171 -5.66 -2.95 8.39
N GLN A 172 -4.83 -3.99 8.55
CA GLN A 172 -4.12 -4.21 9.82
C GLN A 172 -3.30 -2.97 10.17
N PRO A 173 -3.43 -2.44 11.41
CA PRO A 173 -2.48 -1.48 11.92
C PRO A 173 -1.09 -2.11 12.00
N ILE A 174 -0.07 -1.25 11.94
CA ILE A 174 1.34 -1.65 12.02
C ILE A 174 1.65 -2.34 13.37
N PHE A 175 0.79 -2.21 14.40
CA PHE A 175 0.93 -2.94 15.65
C PHE A 175 -0.40 -3.49 16.16
N THR A 176 -0.39 -4.78 16.46
CA THR A 176 -1.19 -5.36 17.55
C THR A 176 -0.25 -5.73 18.70
N ASP A 177 -0.77 -6.38 19.73
CA ASP A 177 -0.10 -6.68 21.00
C ASP A 177 1.02 -7.75 20.91
N GLU A 178 1.29 -8.27 19.71
CA GLU A 178 2.39 -9.18 19.40
C GLU A 178 3.50 -8.46 18.62
N LEU A 179 4.77 -8.84 18.86
CA LEU A 179 5.99 -8.14 18.42
C LEU A 179 6.26 -8.18 16.89
N THR A 180 5.27 -8.58 16.09
CA THR A 180 5.32 -8.69 14.62
C THR A 180 4.33 -7.72 14.00
N GLY A 181 4.84 -6.54 13.64
CA GLY A 181 4.02 -5.48 13.07
C GLY A 181 3.59 -5.71 11.62
N CYS A 182 2.33 -5.38 11.32
CA CYS A 182 1.71 -5.62 10.02
C CYS A 182 1.47 -4.32 9.23
N GLY A 183 2.39 -3.97 8.33
CA GLY A 183 2.14 -2.89 7.38
C GLY A 183 3.36 -2.42 6.60
N SER A 184 3.11 -1.51 5.65
CA SER A 184 4.17 -0.64 5.14
C SER A 184 4.36 0.49 6.14
N PRO A 185 5.59 0.81 6.58
CA PRO A 185 5.80 1.82 7.61
C PRO A 185 5.48 3.26 7.17
N PHE A 186 5.15 3.47 5.89
CA PHE A 186 4.96 4.77 5.26
C PHE A 186 3.56 4.93 4.67
N ASP A 187 2.89 6.03 5.02
CA ASP A 187 1.58 6.41 4.49
C ASP A 187 1.69 7.62 3.56
N PRO A 188 1.00 7.63 2.40
CA PRO A 188 0.99 8.74 1.46
C PRO A 188 0.40 10.02 2.07
N VAL A 189 0.94 11.19 1.70
CA VAL A 189 0.43 12.48 2.20
C VAL A 189 -0.46 13.18 1.18
N VAL A 190 -1.55 13.76 1.66
CA VAL A 190 -2.42 14.64 0.86
C VAL A 190 -2.08 16.10 1.15
N LEU A 191 -1.62 16.80 0.13
CA LEU A 191 -1.44 18.25 0.15
C LEU A 191 -2.72 18.94 -0.33
N VAL A 192 -3.14 19.97 0.39
CA VAL A 192 -4.18 20.92 -0.01
C VAL A 192 -3.57 22.32 -0.01
N SER A 193 -3.76 23.09 -1.08
CA SER A 193 -3.29 24.47 -1.19
C SER A 193 -4.40 25.45 -1.56
N ILE A 194 -4.20 26.73 -1.21
CA ILE A 194 -5.22 27.78 -1.34
C ILE A 194 -5.64 28.08 -2.80
N ASP A 195 -4.83 27.66 -3.77
CA ASP A 195 -5.11 27.75 -5.21
C ASP A 195 -6.01 26.61 -5.73
N GLY A 196 -6.51 25.74 -4.85
CA GLY A 196 -7.50 24.71 -5.17
C GLY A 196 -6.93 23.34 -5.47
N PHE A 197 -5.60 23.14 -5.45
CA PHE A 197 -5.04 21.80 -5.52
C PHE A 197 -5.35 21.01 -4.24
N LYS A 198 -5.71 19.74 -4.43
CA LYS A 198 -5.94 18.75 -3.39
C LYS A 198 -5.60 17.38 -3.96
N GLY A 199 -4.58 16.71 -3.42
CA GLY A 199 -4.12 15.43 -3.95
C GLY A 199 -2.81 14.96 -3.34
N LEU A 200 -2.34 13.82 -3.83
CA LEU A 200 -1.02 13.28 -3.52
C LEU A 200 0.07 14.17 -4.13
N VAL A 201 1.22 14.23 -3.47
CA VAL A 201 2.42 14.90 -3.98
C VAL A 201 3.30 13.85 -4.66
N THR A 202 3.66 14.03 -5.93
CA THR A 202 4.55 13.09 -6.64
C THR A 202 5.97 13.17 -6.06
N LEU A 203 6.65 12.03 -5.92
CA LEU A 203 8.02 12.00 -5.40
C LEU A 203 9.07 11.99 -6.54
N GLU A 204 10.05 12.89 -6.46
CA GLU A 204 11.25 12.83 -7.28
C GLU A 204 12.21 11.75 -6.77
N LYS A 205 12.42 10.71 -7.58
CA LYS A 205 13.31 9.57 -7.28
C LYS A 205 14.79 9.95 -7.48
N ASN A 206 15.30 10.84 -6.63
CA ASN A 206 16.72 11.19 -6.56
C ASN A 206 17.47 10.30 -5.55
N ASP A 207 18.81 10.32 -5.57
CA ASP A 207 19.67 9.49 -4.72
C ASP A 207 19.33 9.62 -3.21
N ILE A 208 18.85 10.78 -2.77
CA ILE A 208 18.44 11.02 -1.39
C ILE A 208 17.10 10.33 -1.08
N ALA A 209 16.12 10.39 -1.99
CA ALA A 209 14.88 9.65 -1.85
C ALA A 209 15.13 8.12 -1.87
N HIS A 210 16.08 7.64 -2.68
CA HIS A 210 16.57 6.25 -2.61
C HIS A 210 17.11 5.91 -1.21
N GLN A 211 17.90 6.79 -0.57
CA GLN A 211 18.40 6.57 0.80
C GLN A 211 17.28 6.57 1.86
N VAL A 212 16.27 7.44 1.73
CA VAL A 212 15.18 7.60 2.71
C VAL A 212 14.22 6.42 2.74
N PHE A 213 13.91 5.87 1.55
CA PHE A 213 12.90 4.82 1.36
C PHE A 213 13.49 3.43 1.06
N ASN A 214 14.78 3.35 0.70
CA ASN A 214 15.46 2.12 0.28
C ASN A 214 14.68 1.36 -0.81
N TYR A 215 14.48 1.98 -1.99
CA TYR A 215 13.63 1.43 -3.07
C TYR A 215 14.03 0.02 -3.56
N ASP A 216 15.28 -0.40 -3.33
CA ASP A 216 15.77 -1.74 -3.68
C ASP A 216 15.23 -2.83 -2.73
N HIS A 217 14.52 -2.46 -1.66
CA HIS A 217 13.78 -3.39 -0.81
C HIS A 217 12.50 -3.86 -1.52
N SER A 218 12.29 -5.18 -1.61
CA SER A 218 11.19 -5.78 -2.38
C SER A 218 9.78 -5.35 -1.95
N SER A 219 9.59 -4.88 -0.71
CA SER A 219 8.31 -4.29 -0.25
C SER A 219 8.10 -2.81 -0.65
N ARG A 220 9.06 -2.20 -1.36
CA ARG A 220 9.12 -0.75 -1.67
C ARG A 220 9.37 -0.44 -3.15
N GLU A 221 9.25 -1.44 -4.04
CA GLU A 221 9.56 -1.36 -5.49
C GLU A 221 8.83 -0.22 -6.26
N LYS A 222 7.77 0.38 -5.70
CA LYS A 222 7.01 1.48 -6.32
C LYS A 222 6.52 2.54 -5.32
N VAL A 223 7.41 3.42 -4.87
CA VAL A 223 7.05 4.67 -4.17
C VAL A 223 6.93 5.81 -5.18
N ASP A 224 5.70 6.13 -5.62
CA ASP A 224 5.47 7.19 -6.62
C ASP A 224 5.09 8.55 -6.00
N PHE A 225 4.79 8.58 -4.70
CA PHE A 225 4.31 9.74 -3.97
C PHE A 225 5.15 10.01 -2.73
N LEU A 226 5.05 11.24 -2.21
CA LEU A 226 5.56 11.56 -0.89
C LEU A 226 4.73 10.81 0.15
N GLU A 227 5.41 10.01 0.95
CA GLU A 227 4.87 9.27 2.07
C GLU A 227 5.64 9.65 3.35
N PHE A 228 4.98 9.61 4.52
CA PHE A 228 5.63 9.83 5.81
C PHE A 228 5.58 8.57 6.66
N CYS A 229 6.68 8.24 7.35
CA CYS A 229 6.70 7.07 8.22
C CYS A 229 5.92 7.27 9.53
N ASN A 230 5.31 6.18 10.03
CA ASN A 230 4.46 6.19 11.23
C ASN A 230 4.45 4.86 12.02
N ASP A 231 5.63 4.38 12.42
CA ASP A 231 5.82 3.16 13.22
C ASP A 231 6.64 3.43 14.51
N GLU A 232 6.81 2.42 15.37
CA GLU A 232 7.56 2.55 16.65
C GLU A 232 9.04 2.92 16.46
N GLY A 233 9.65 2.52 15.35
CA GLY A 233 11.01 2.87 14.96
C GLY A 233 11.09 4.06 14.00
N CYS A 234 9.97 4.70 13.63
CA CYS A 234 9.94 5.76 12.63
C CYS A 234 8.76 6.73 12.79
N GLY A 235 9.03 7.94 13.30
CA GLY A 235 8.02 8.98 13.45
C GLY A 235 8.34 10.25 12.67
N GLU A 236 7.65 10.49 11.55
CA GLU A 236 7.85 11.70 10.73
C GLU A 236 6.82 12.81 10.96
N LYS A 237 7.33 14.04 11.13
CA LYS A 237 6.52 15.26 11.28
C LYS A 237 7.12 16.46 10.54
N VAL A 238 6.24 17.29 9.98
CA VAL A 238 6.61 18.62 9.45
C VAL A 238 6.77 19.58 10.63
N LEU A 239 7.99 20.08 10.87
CA LEU A 239 8.26 21.06 11.94
C LEU A 239 7.84 22.47 11.54
N ASN A 240 8.12 22.85 10.29
CA ASN A 240 7.85 24.17 9.74
C ASN A 240 7.89 24.10 8.21
N ALA A 241 7.44 25.16 7.55
CA ALA A 241 7.64 25.35 6.12
C ALA A 241 8.01 26.81 5.83
N ALA A 242 8.83 27.02 4.81
CA ALA A 242 9.28 28.32 4.32
C ALA A 242 9.05 28.45 2.81
N LEU A 243 8.59 29.60 2.35
CA LEU A 243 8.47 29.91 0.93
C LEU A 243 9.81 30.44 0.41
N THR A 244 10.27 29.92 -0.73
CA THR A 244 11.49 30.35 -1.43
C THR A 244 11.15 30.77 -2.86
N SER A 245 12.16 31.12 -3.67
CA SER A 245 12.00 31.33 -5.12
C SER A 245 11.58 30.06 -5.86
N ASP A 246 11.95 28.90 -5.33
CA ASP A 246 11.92 27.62 -6.06
C ASP A 246 10.69 26.78 -5.67
N GLY A 247 10.06 27.08 -4.53
CA GLY A 247 8.88 26.39 -4.03
C GLY A 247 8.68 26.58 -2.53
N ILE A 248 8.08 25.58 -1.88
CA ILE A 248 7.91 25.55 -0.42
C ILE A 248 8.89 24.53 0.15
N VAL A 249 9.85 24.98 0.95
CA VAL A 249 10.76 24.10 1.68
C VAL A 249 10.13 23.70 3.01
N LEU A 250 9.79 22.43 3.15
CA LEU A 250 9.42 21.80 4.42
C LEU A 250 10.70 21.53 5.23
N LYS A 251 10.67 21.86 6.53
CA LYS A 251 11.62 21.31 7.50
C LYS A 251 10.96 20.11 8.16
N MET A 252 11.51 18.94 7.90
CA MET A 252 11.06 17.66 8.43
C MET A 252 11.86 17.27 9.67
N HIS A 253 11.28 16.35 10.43
CA HIS A 253 11.92 15.66 11.54
C HIS A 253 11.44 14.22 11.54
N ARG A 254 12.39 13.28 11.55
CA ARG A 254 12.19 11.85 11.65
C ARG A 254 12.86 11.37 12.93
N ASN A 255 12.09 10.81 13.83
CA ASN A 255 12.62 10.01 14.94
C ASN A 255 12.94 8.60 14.43
N PHE A 256 13.96 7.99 15.03
CA PHE A 256 14.25 6.57 14.92
C PHE A 256 14.04 5.90 16.29
N GLN A 257 14.19 4.57 16.36
CA GLN A 257 14.30 3.88 17.66
C GLN A 257 15.48 4.41 18.50
N GLU A 258 16.60 4.74 17.85
CA GLU A 258 17.75 5.41 18.45
C GLU A 258 18.08 6.69 17.68
N GLY A 259 17.86 7.85 18.32
CA GLY A 259 18.15 9.17 17.75
C GLY A 259 17.09 9.71 16.79
N TYR A 260 17.46 10.79 16.09
CA TYR A 260 16.59 11.50 15.13
C TYR A 260 17.39 12.15 14.02
N THR A 261 16.76 12.48 12.89
CA THR A 261 17.32 13.40 11.89
C THR A 261 16.35 14.52 11.55
N ASN A 262 16.89 15.69 11.22
CA ASN A 262 16.14 16.82 10.68
C ASN A 262 16.60 17.08 9.26
N TYR A 263 15.67 17.07 8.32
CA TYR A 263 15.97 17.14 6.89
C TYR A 263 14.97 18.06 6.16
N LYS A 264 15.14 18.24 4.85
CA LYS A 264 14.32 19.16 4.05
C LYS A 264 13.76 18.53 2.78
N ILE A 265 12.51 18.88 2.49
CA ILE A 265 11.82 18.55 1.23
C ILE A 265 11.42 19.86 0.56
N LEU A 266 11.73 20.01 -0.73
CA LEU A 266 11.17 21.06 -1.58
C LEU A 266 9.86 20.57 -2.21
N LEU A 267 8.77 21.31 -2.00
CA LEU A 267 7.54 21.19 -2.75
C LEU A 267 7.56 22.20 -3.91
N THR A 268 7.75 21.70 -5.13
CA THR A 268 7.67 22.48 -6.36
C THR A 268 6.28 22.32 -6.96
N LYS A 269 5.65 23.41 -7.39
CA LYS A 269 4.37 23.35 -8.10
C LYS A 269 4.58 22.99 -9.56
N GLU A 270 3.82 22.03 -10.06
CA GLU A 270 3.81 21.59 -11.46
C GLU A 270 2.41 21.79 -12.09
N GLU A 271 2.26 21.52 -13.39
CA GLU A 271 1.00 21.76 -14.12
C GLU A 271 -0.18 20.95 -13.55
N GLN A 272 0.09 19.72 -13.08
CA GLN A 272 -0.93 18.79 -12.58
C GLN A 272 -0.95 18.63 -11.05
N GLY A 273 -0.15 19.41 -10.31
CA GLY A 273 -0.09 19.33 -8.85
C GLY A 273 1.22 19.81 -8.26
N TYR A 274 1.81 18.98 -7.39
CA TYR A 274 3.07 19.27 -6.72
C TYR A 274 4.01 18.06 -6.80
N LYS A 275 5.31 18.36 -6.89
CA LYS A 275 6.40 17.38 -6.75
C LYS A 275 7.20 17.66 -5.47
N ALA A 276 7.55 16.61 -4.76
CA ALA A 276 8.44 16.61 -3.62
C ALA A 276 9.85 16.19 -4.05
N THR A 277 10.85 16.97 -3.67
CA THR A 277 12.27 16.66 -3.87
C THR A 277 12.98 16.70 -2.52
N TYR A 278 13.63 15.60 -2.12
CA TYR A 278 14.50 15.61 -0.93
C TYR A 278 15.74 16.45 -1.24
N LEU A 279 16.00 17.47 -0.40
CA LEU A 279 17.12 18.41 -0.57
C LEU A 279 18.36 18.02 0.23
N ASP A 280 18.13 17.43 1.40
CA ASP A 280 19.15 16.88 2.28
C ASP A 280 18.54 15.70 3.05
N TYR A 281 19.39 14.82 3.57
CA TYR A 281 19.05 13.78 4.54
C TYR A 281 20.29 13.47 5.39
N PRO A 282 20.54 14.23 6.48
CA PRO A 282 21.74 14.05 7.30
C PRO A 282 21.69 12.75 8.11
N GLU A 283 22.88 12.24 8.45
CA GLU A 283 23.05 11.14 9.41
C GLU A 283 22.26 11.38 10.72
N PRO A 284 21.71 10.32 11.35
CA PRO A 284 21.03 10.43 12.63
C PRO A 284 21.91 11.07 13.71
N SER A 285 21.31 11.97 14.47
CA SER A 285 21.84 12.52 15.71
C SER A 285 21.28 11.70 16.88
N TYR A 286 22.16 11.24 17.76
CA TYR A 286 21.80 10.51 18.98
C TYR A 286 21.75 11.50 20.16
N GLU A 287 20.84 11.30 21.10
CA GLU A 287 20.87 12.04 22.37
C GLU A 287 21.94 11.42 23.28
N GLU A 288 22.84 12.25 23.83
CA GLU A 288 23.90 11.85 24.78
C GLU A 288 23.40 11.72 26.23
#